data_AF-A0AAD4E423-F1
#
_entry.id   AF-A0AAD4E423-F1
#
_cell.length_a   1.000
_cell.length_b   1.000
_cell.length_c   1.000
_cell.angle_alpha   90.00
_cell.angle_beta   90.00
_cell.angle_gamma   90.00
#
_symmetry.space_group_name_H-M   'P 1'
#
loop_
_entity.id
_entity.type
_entity.pdbx_description
1 polymer ?
#
loop_
_entity_poly.entity_id
_entity_poly.type
_entity_poly.pdbx_seq_one_letter_code
_entity_poly.pdbx_strand_id
1 'polypeptide(L)'
;MDFLGKIEMKNPEVTLTVFEEYESGQAPDGELHKDGEFTQVYFGRLVVHGTACSLMGTFDIKKCQYFGNTSMEAEISLLMANQTLASPGKLIYDPFIGTGSMAYTTAYFGAFVYGSDINRRQMRGKGM
;
A
#
# COMPACT_ATOMS: atom_id res chain seq x y z
N MET A 1 24.42 -21.20 -6.24
CA MET A 1 24.57 -20.07 -5.29
C MET A 1 25.51 -20.55 -4.21
N ASP A 2 26.71 -19.99 -4.11
CA ASP A 2 27.74 -20.47 -3.16
C ASP A 2 27.58 -19.74 -1.81
N PHE A 3 26.44 -19.93 -1.16
CA PHE A 3 26.22 -19.39 0.18
C PHE A 3 26.96 -20.26 1.19
N LEU A 4 28.05 -19.72 1.75
CA LEU A 4 28.87 -20.39 2.77
C LEU A 4 28.55 -19.91 4.20
N GLY A 5 27.52 -19.08 4.35
CA GLY A 5 27.09 -18.51 5.63
C GLY A 5 26.38 -19.53 6.54
N LYS A 6 26.28 -19.20 7.82
CA LYS A 6 25.53 -20.00 8.80
C LYS A 6 24.02 -19.82 8.59
N ILE A 7 23.26 -20.86 8.91
CA ILE A 7 21.80 -20.79 8.90
C ILE A 7 21.34 -20.09 10.18
N GLU A 8 20.73 -18.91 10.03
CA GLU A 8 20.15 -18.14 11.13
C GLU A 8 18.69 -17.78 10.84
N MET A 9 17.81 -18.02 11.83
CA MET A 9 16.36 -17.83 11.65
C MET A 9 15.83 -16.49 12.20
N LYS A 10 16.63 -15.76 12.99
CA LYS A 10 16.18 -14.52 13.66
C LYS A 10 16.58 -13.25 12.92
N ASN A 11 17.82 -13.21 12.41
CA ASN A 11 18.35 -12.05 11.71
C ASN A 11 19.20 -12.50 10.50
N PRO A 12 18.60 -13.19 9.52
CA PRO A 12 19.33 -13.66 8.35
C PRO A 12 19.81 -12.49 7.48
N GLU A 13 21.02 -12.61 6.95
CA GLU A 13 21.51 -11.69 5.90
C GLU A 13 20.79 -11.93 4.56
N VAL A 14 20.40 -13.17 4.30
CA VAL A 14 19.72 -13.59 3.08
C VAL A 14 18.50 -14.43 3.46
N THR A 15 17.32 -13.91 3.17
CA THR A 15 16.07 -14.67 3.27
C THR A 15 15.73 -15.29 1.93
N LEU A 16 15.63 -16.62 1.91
CA LEU A 16 15.18 -17.40 0.77
C LEU A 16 13.73 -17.81 1.03
N THR A 17 12.89 -17.68 0.00
CA THR A 17 11.46 -17.95 0.11
C THR A 17 11.05 -18.93 -0.96
N VAL A 18 10.22 -19.89 -0.57
CA VAL A 18 9.56 -20.86 -1.43
C VAL A 18 8.08 -20.49 -1.44
N PHE A 19 7.52 -20.28 -2.62
CA PHE A 19 6.07 -20.15 -2.82
C PHE A 19 5.59 -21.37 -3.61
N GLU A 20 4.58 -22.03 -3.09
CA GLU A 20 3.94 -23.17 -3.73
C GLU A 20 2.58 -22.73 -4.25
N GLU A 21 2.32 -22.99 -5.53
CA GLU A 21 1.04 -22.70 -6.17
C GLU A 21 0.26 -24.01 -6.33
N TYR A 22 -0.99 -23.99 -5.87
CA TYR A 22 -1.92 -25.12 -5.95
C TYR A 22 -3.20 -24.65 -6.64
N GLU A 23 -3.71 -25.42 -7.60
CA GLU A 23 -5.01 -25.16 -8.23
C GLU A 23 -6.15 -25.57 -7.29
N SER A 24 -6.74 -24.62 -6.56
CA SER A 24 -7.93 -24.91 -5.75
C SER A 24 -9.15 -25.07 -6.65
N GLY A 25 -9.62 -26.31 -6.84
CA GLY A 25 -10.97 -26.56 -7.31
C GLY A 25 -11.98 -26.12 -6.26
N GLN A 26 -12.95 -25.26 -6.60
CA GLN A 26 -14.07 -24.97 -5.71
C GLN A 26 -14.89 -26.26 -5.52
N ALA A 27 -14.92 -26.81 -4.31
CA ALA A 27 -15.90 -27.83 -3.97
C ALA A 27 -17.30 -27.19 -3.95
N PRO A 28 -18.33 -27.81 -4.56
CA PRO A 28 -19.69 -27.25 -4.63
C PRO A 28 -20.38 -27.02 -3.27
N ASP A 29 -19.81 -27.52 -2.18
CA ASP A 29 -20.34 -27.53 -0.83
C ASP A 29 -19.70 -26.50 0.11
N GLY A 30 -18.72 -25.72 -0.37
CA GLY A 30 -18.07 -24.67 0.43
C GLY A 30 -17.12 -25.20 1.51
N GLU A 31 -16.78 -26.49 1.52
CA GLU A 31 -15.74 -27.02 2.40
C GLU A 31 -14.35 -26.88 1.74
N LEU A 32 -13.43 -26.19 2.43
CA LEU A 32 -12.02 -26.07 2.05
C LEU A 32 -11.27 -27.37 2.37
N HIS A 33 -11.59 -28.45 1.65
CA HIS A 33 -10.92 -29.74 1.84
C HIS A 33 -10.47 -30.34 0.50
N LYS A 34 -9.31 -29.86 0.05
CA LYS A 34 -8.22 -30.59 -0.60
C LYS A 34 -7.15 -29.55 -0.96
N ASP A 35 -5.91 -29.78 -0.54
CA ASP A 35 -4.77 -29.13 -1.20
C ASP A 35 -4.95 -29.43 -2.69
N GLY A 36 -5.06 -28.39 -3.50
CA GLY A 36 -5.31 -28.51 -4.94
C GLY A 36 -4.24 -29.33 -5.65
N GLU A 37 -4.40 -29.55 -6.95
CA GLU A 37 -3.30 -30.14 -7.72
C GLU A 37 -2.11 -29.16 -7.68
N PHE A 38 -0.94 -29.69 -7.29
CA PHE A 38 0.30 -28.92 -7.24
C PHE A 38 0.64 -28.41 -8.64
N THR A 39 0.70 -27.09 -8.81
CA THR A 39 0.97 -26.46 -10.10
C THR A 39 2.47 -26.28 -10.28
N GLN A 40 3.10 -25.52 -9.38
CA GLN A 40 4.52 -25.17 -9.48
C GLN A 40 5.07 -24.58 -8.18
N VAL A 41 6.41 -24.54 -8.09
CA VAL A 41 7.17 -23.88 -7.02
C VAL A 41 7.95 -22.71 -7.58
N TYR A 42 7.86 -21.57 -6.89
CA TYR A 42 8.75 -20.43 -7.06
C TYR A 42 9.73 -20.38 -5.91
N PHE A 43 11.03 -20.39 -6.24
CA PHE A 43 12.10 -20.18 -5.28
C PHE A 43 12.82 -18.88 -5.58
N GLY A 44 12.97 -18.03 -4.57
CA GLY A 44 13.56 -16.72 -4.74
C GLY A 44 14.22 -16.18 -3.48
N ARG A 45 15.00 -15.12 -3.67
CA ARG A 45 15.57 -14.32 -2.59
C ARG A 45 14.67 -13.12 -2.32
N LEU A 46 14.38 -12.86 -1.05
CA LEU A 46 13.74 -11.62 -0.65
C LEU A 46 14.63 -10.42 -0.99
N VAL A 47 14.15 -9.54 -1.87
CA VAL A 47 14.88 -8.33 -2.29
C VAL A 47 14.49 -7.13 -1.45
N VAL A 48 13.20 -7.00 -1.13
CA VAL A 48 12.65 -5.84 -0.42
C VAL A 48 11.41 -6.24 0.37
N HIS A 49 11.22 -5.61 1.52
CA HIS A 49 9.97 -5.67 2.27
C HIS A 49 9.02 -4.58 1.77
N GLY A 50 7.77 -4.95 1.52
CA GLY A 50 6.73 -3.97 1.19
C GLY A 50 6.48 -3.01 2.35
N THR A 51 6.32 -1.72 2.05
CA THR A 51 6.02 -0.69 3.05
C THR A 51 4.53 -0.43 3.22
N ALA A 52 3.67 -0.99 2.35
CA ALA A 52 2.24 -0.72 2.30
C ALA A 52 1.54 -0.85 3.67
N CYS A 53 1.74 -1.96 4.40
CA CYS A 53 1.13 -2.16 5.71
C CYS A 53 1.52 -1.09 6.74
N SER A 54 2.81 -0.70 6.76
CA SER A 54 3.27 0.37 7.66
C SER A 54 2.66 1.72 7.28
N LEU A 55 2.61 2.03 5.98
CA LEU A 55 2.08 3.29 5.48
C LEU A 55 0.58 3.42 5.70
N MET A 56 -0.19 2.34 5.56
CA MET A 56 -1.62 2.35 5.89
C MET A 56 -1.87 2.78 7.35
N GLY A 57 -1.03 2.31 8.28
CA GLY A 57 -1.09 2.75 9.68
C GLY A 57 -0.65 4.20 9.90
N THR A 58 0.27 4.72 9.09
CA THR A 58 0.71 6.12 9.13
C THR A 58 -0.35 7.08 8.60
N PHE A 59 -1.04 6.71 7.52
CA PHE A 59 -2.05 7.51 6.84
C PHE A 59 -3.48 7.24 7.32
N ASP A 60 -3.65 6.53 8.43
CA ASP A 60 -4.96 6.28 9.03
C ASP A 60 -5.72 7.60 9.22
N ILE A 61 -6.93 7.67 8.63
CA ILE A 61 -7.81 8.84 8.64
C ILE A 61 -8.05 9.34 10.07
N LYS A 62 -8.11 8.44 11.05
CA LYS A 62 -8.35 8.80 12.46
C LYS A 62 -7.21 9.62 13.07
N LYS A 63 -6.01 9.57 12.50
CA LYS A 63 -4.84 10.34 12.93
C LYS A 63 -4.76 11.71 12.25
N CYS A 64 -5.54 11.94 11.20
CA CYS A 64 -5.61 13.23 10.52
C CYS A 64 -6.29 14.28 11.42
N GLN A 65 -5.73 15.48 11.47
CA GLN A 65 -6.30 16.60 12.24
C GLN A 65 -7.66 17.05 11.70
N TYR A 66 -7.88 16.85 10.40
CA TYR A 66 -9.14 17.11 9.73
C TYR A 66 -9.49 15.93 8.82
N PHE A 67 -10.68 15.37 9.04
CA PHE A 67 -11.29 14.34 8.22
C PHE A 67 -12.80 14.56 8.19
N GLY A 68 -13.44 14.04 7.14
CA GLY A 68 -14.88 14.14 6.92
C GLY A 68 -15.43 12.84 6.34
N ASN A 69 -16.74 12.81 6.10
CA ASN A 69 -17.42 11.60 5.64
C ASN A 69 -16.95 11.12 4.26
N THR A 70 -16.36 12.00 3.46
CA THR A 70 -15.84 11.72 2.11
C THR A 70 -14.31 11.68 2.06
N SER A 71 -13.65 11.56 3.22
CA SER A 71 -12.20 11.37 3.26
C SER A 71 -11.84 10.00 2.69
N MET A 72 -10.87 9.99 1.77
CA MET A 72 -10.37 8.76 1.18
C MET A 72 -9.55 7.95 2.18
N GLU A 73 -9.74 6.63 2.17
CA GLU A 73 -8.97 5.69 2.98
C GLU A 73 -7.49 5.64 2.59
N ALA A 74 -6.65 5.30 3.57
CA ALA A 74 -5.20 5.25 3.43
C ALA A 74 -4.75 4.30 2.31
N GLU A 75 -5.39 3.14 2.20
CA GLU A 75 -5.03 2.12 1.21
C GLU A 75 -5.26 2.62 -0.23
N ILE A 76 -6.45 3.15 -0.51
CA ILE A 76 -6.82 3.65 -1.83
C ILE A 76 -5.97 4.87 -2.20
N SER A 77 -5.73 5.77 -1.26
CA SER A 77 -4.91 6.97 -1.51
C SER A 77 -3.43 6.65 -1.75
N LEU A 78 -2.88 5.61 -1.12
CA LEU A 78 -1.53 5.11 -1.43
C LEU A 78 -1.46 4.43 -2.79
N LEU A 79 -2.48 3.64 -3.14
CA LEU A 79 -2.58 3.00 -4.44
C LEU A 79 -2.63 4.04 -5.57
N MET A 80 -3.46 5.08 -5.41
CA MET A 80 -3.56 6.19 -6.37
C MET A 80 -2.27 7.01 -6.45
N ALA A 81 -1.57 7.22 -5.33
CA ALA A 81 -0.27 7.89 -5.35
C ALA A 81 0.77 7.11 -6.17
N ASN A 82 0.72 5.77 -6.10
CA ASN A 82 1.55 4.92 -6.95
C ASN A 82 1.11 4.96 -8.42
N GLN A 83 -0.19 4.94 -8.72
CA GLN A 83 -0.71 5.03 -10.09
C GLN A 83 -0.37 6.36 -10.77
N THR A 84 -0.39 7.46 -10.02
CA THR A 84 0.06 8.78 -10.48
C THR A 84 1.59 8.90 -10.56
N LEU A 85 2.31 7.86 -10.14
CA LEU A 85 3.76 7.79 -10.06
C LEU A 85 4.32 8.98 -9.26
N ALA A 86 3.70 9.33 -8.13
CA ALA A 86 4.13 10.44 -7.30
C ALA A 86 5.63 10.31 -6.95
N SER A 87 6.39 11.36 -7.23
CA SER A 87 7.84 11.40 -7.00
C SER A 87 8.35 12.84 -6.96
N PRO A 88 9.57 13.08 -6.44
CA PRO A 88 10.20 14.39 -6.52
C PRO A 88 10.23 14.96 -7.94
N GLY A 89 9.97 16.26 -8.07
CA GLY A 89 9.94 16.97 -9.35
C GLY A 89 8.64 16.84 -10.15
N LYS A 90 7.65 16.08 -9.66
CA LYS A 90 6.34 15.98 -10.29
C LYS A 90 5.33 16.92 -9.65
N LEU A 91 4.44 17.46 -10.48
CA LEU A 91 3.28 18.25 -10.08
C LEU A 91 2.03 17.37 -10.17
N ILE A 92 1.33 17.19 -9.06
CA ILE A 92 0.06 16.47 -8.98
C ILE A 92 -1.04 17.49 -8.69
N TYR A 93 -2.10 17.42 -9.50
CA TYR A 93 -3.27 18.27 -9.35
C TYR A 93 -4.51 17.45 -9.03
N ASP A 94 -5.15 17.74 -7.89
CA ASP A 94 -6.44 17.17 -7.51
C ASP A 94 -7.55 18.23 -7.66
N PRO A 95 -8.43 18.12 -8.68
CA PRO A 95 -9.50 19.09 -8.91
C PRO A 95 -10.62 19.03 -7.86
N PHE A 96 -10.65 18.01 -7.00
CA PHE A 96 -11.64 17.82 -5.93
C PHE A 96 -10.96 17.35 -4.63
N ILE A 97 -9.99 18.13 -4.17
CA ILE A 97 -9.04 17.74 -3.13
C ILE A 97 -9.68 17.41 -1.77
N GLY A 98 -10.87 17.94 -1.49
CA GLY A 98 -11.62 17.67 -0.27
C GLY A 98 -10.81 17.92 1.00
N THR A 99 -10.72 16.90 1.85
CA THR A 99 -9.93 16.93 3.10
C THR A 99 -8.42 16.75 2.88
N GLY A 100 -7.96 16.57 1.64
CA GLY A 100 -6.55 16.43 1.31
C GLY A 100 -5.95 15.03 1.51
N SER A 101 -6.78 13.97 1.59
CA SER A 101 -6.26 12.60 1.78
C SER A 101 -5.27 12.20 0.69
N MET A 102 -5.58 12.50 -0.58
CA MET A 102 -4.69 12.25 -1.71
C MET A 102 -3.43 13.13 -1.68
N ALA A 103 -3.60 14.39 -1.29
CA ALA A 103 -2.47 15.31 -1.20
C ALA A 103 -1.46 14.84 -0.16
N TYR A 104 -1.93 14.24 0.92
CA TYR A 104 -1.07 13.75 1.98
C TYR A 104 -0.20 12.55 1.53
N THR A 105 -0.79 11.57 0.85
CA THR A 105 -0.04 10.39 0.36
C THR A 105 0.88 10.74 -0.81
N THR A 106 0.46 11.61 -1.74
CA THR A 106 1.29 12.01 -2.88
C THR A 106 2.45 12.92 -2.47
N ALA A 107 2.24 13.83 -1.50
CA ALA A 107 3.30 14.64 -0.93
C ALA A 107 4.31 13.79 -0.14
N TYR A 108 3.88 12.69 0.50
CA TYR A 108 4.79 11.76 1.16
C TYR A 108 5.82 11.15 0.20
N PHE A 109 5.42 10.84 -1.04
CA PHE A 109 6.35 10.40 -2.08
C PHE A 109 7.17 11.54 -2.71
N GLY A 110 7.03 12.77 -2.22
CA GLY A 110 7.84 13.93 -2.61
C GLY A 110 7.30 14.71 -3.81
N ALA A 111 6.10 14.42 -4.28
CA ALA A 111 5.46 15.22 -5.34
C ALA A 111 5.02 16.59 -4.80
N PHE A 112 5.05 17.60 -5.68
CA PHE A 112 4.41 18.88 -5.39
C PHE A 112 2.92 18.75 -5.68
N VAL A 113 2.07 19.05 -4.69
CA VAL A 113 0.63 18.87 -4.82
C VAL A 113 -0.08 20.21 -4.85
N TYR A 114 -1.00 20.36 -5.80
CA TYR A 114 -1.96 21.45 -5.85
C TYR A 114 -3.37 20.87 -5.91
N GLY A 115 -4.36 21.58 -5.41
CA GLY A 115 -5.73 21.12 -5.56
C GLY A 115 -6.76 22.22 -5.38
N SER A 116 -7.96 21.94 -5.87
CA SER A 116 -9.11 22.81 -5.76
C SER A 116 -10.28 22.06 -5.14
N ASP A 117 -11.16 22.79 -4.46
CA ASP A 117 -12.46 22.27 -4.05
C ASP A 117 -13.48 23.41 -4.04
N ILE A 118 -14.74 23.09 -4.37
CA ILE A 118 -15.84 24.05 -4.28
C ILE A 118 -16.19 24.37 -2.82
N ASN A 119 -15.96 23.41 -1.92
CA ASN A 119 -16.29 23.54 -0.51
C ASN A 119 -15.14 24.18 0.27
N ARG A 120 -15.26 25.49 0.48
CA ARG A 120 -14.30 26.27 1.28
C ARG A 120 -14.05 25.70 2.68
N ARG A 121 -15.03 25.01 3.30
CA ARG A 121 -14.84 24.41 4.63
C ARG A 121 -13.83 23.26 4.59
N GLN A 122 -13.87 22.45 3.54
CA GLN A 122 -12.97 21.33 3.37
C GLN A 122 -11.52 21.82 3.19
N MET A 123 -11.32 22.87 2.38
CA MET A 123 -10.02 23.48 2.16
C MET A 123 -9.44 24.20 3.40
N ARG A 124 -10.29 24.76 4.27
CA ARG A 124 -9.82 25.47 5.48
C ARG A 124 -9.50 24.54 6.65
N GLY A 125 -10.06 23.32 6.65
CA GLY A 125 -9.90 22.39 7.76
C GLY A 125 -10.63 22.83 9.04
N LYS A 126 -10.27 22.20 10.17
CA LYS A 126 -10.86 22.49 11.49
C LYS A 126 -10.04 23.54 12.24
N GLY A 127 -10.66 24.67 12.60
CA GLY A 127 -10.03 25.70 13.44
C GLY A 127 -9.69 27.03 12.74
N MET A 128 -10.25 27.30 11.56
CA MET A 128 -10.16 28.60 10.86
C MET A 128 -11.51 29.11 10.36
#